data_AF-A0A5K3G190-F1
#
_entry.id   AF-A0A5K3G190-F1
#
_cell.length_a   1.000
_cell.length_b   1.000
_cell.length_c   1.000
_cell.angle_alpha   90.00
_cell.angle_beta   90.00
_cell.angle_gamma   90.00
#
_symmetry.space_group_name_H-M   'P 1'
#
loop_
_entity.id
_entity.type
_entity.pdbx_description
1 polymer ?
#
loop_
_entity_poly.entity_id
_entity_poly.type
_entity_poly.pdbx_seq_one_letter_code
_entity_poly.pdbx_strand_id
1 'polypeptide(L)'
;MGLNNESSIVKLSGFKNDPDIENYPPPSLPLDPRNLLADLIEFASVVMQGIHTNPARMNTCNLCFKIISQATKDLSVCCFLHEYNIHFTIQLHRANLRHRKSSVSLLDRSSANTMAAVLLDLLIEFFSTHLMKSFPHEIHGHCLDICFHLLSHQKEHNIRLDYDWGQLWKALFDLMNFVIKSGGPPLCGESFTTLLKVVGIFNFFISFGDCFLLSPSTYDELYYEVIRMT
;
A
#
# COMPACT_ATOMS: atom_id res chain seq x y z
N MET A 1 51.85 39.00 -20.04
CA MET A 1 51.02 39.65 -19.01
C MET A 1 49.89 38.67 -18.70
N GLY A 2 50.06 37.86 -17.65
CA GLY A 2 49.10 36.84 -17.25
C GLY A 2 49.37 36.54 -15.78
N LEU A 3 48.42 36.92 -14.95
CA LEU A 3 48.51 37.01 -13.49
C LEU A 3 48.55 35.64 -12.80
N ASN A 4 49.30 35.60 -11.70
CA ASN A 4 49.30 34.58 -10.67
C ASN A 4 47.90 34.34 -10.11
N ASN A 5 47.60 33.10 -9.68
CA ASN A 5 47.30 32.87 -8.26
C ASN A 5 47.32 31.40 -7.87
N GLU A 6 47.75 31.22 -6.63
CA GLU A 6 48.14 30.01 -5.92
C GLU A 6 46.98 29.01 -5.71
N SER A 7 47.30 27.72 -5.68
CA SER A 7 46.55 26.76 -4.88
C SER A 7 47.51 25.88 -4.08
N SER A 8 47.38 25.98 -2.77
CA SER A 8 48.23 25.39 -1.75
C SER A 8 48.08 23.87 -1.72
N ILE A 9 49.21 23.16 -1.83
CA ILE A 9 49.32 21.72 -1.58
C ILE A 9 49.23 21.49 -0.07
N VAL A 10 48.11 20.93 0.39
CA VAL A 10 48.03 20.32 1.73
C VAL A 10 48.59 18.90 1.65
N LYS A 11 49.74 18.69 2.31
CA LYS A 11 50.36 17.37 2.47
C LYS A 11 49.44 16.47 3.31
N LEU A 12 48.95 15.36 2.73
CA LEU A 12 48.41 14.24 3.50
C LEU A 12 49.56 13.46 4.13
N SER A 13 49.63 13.43 5.45
CA SER A 13 50.49 12.49 6.19
C SER A 13 49.72 11.91 7.36
N GLY A 14 49.36 10.62 7.26
CA GLY A 14 48.88 9.86 8.42
C GLY A 14 47.88 8.74 8.13
N PHE A 15 48.20 7.79 7.25
CA PHE A 15 47.57 6.47 7.31
C PHE A 15 48.56 5.49 7.92
N LYS A 16 48.34 5.16 9.20
CA LYS A 16 48.86 3.94 9.81
C LYS A 16 48.03 2.78 9.24
N ASN A 17 48.71 1.79 8.68
CA ASN A 17 48.08 0.54 8.24
C ASN A 17 47.71 -0.26 9.49
N ASP A 18 46.42 -0.25 9.88
CA ASP A 18 45.89 -1.21 10.85
C ASP A 18 45.60 -2.55 10.13
N PRO A 19 46.05 -3.71 10.66
CA PRO A 19 45.99 -4.98 9.97
C PRO A 19 44.67 -5.77 10.12
N ASP A 20 43.58 -5.17 10.62
CA ASP A 20 42.34 -5.90 10.94
C ASP A 20 41.22 -5.77 9.90
N ILE A 21 41.55 -5.74 8.59
CA ILE A 21 40.56 -5.69 7.49
C ILE A 21 40.40 -7.06 6.82
N GLU A 22 40.19 -8.13 7.59
CA GLU A 22 39.97 -9.47 7.01
C GLU A 22 38.82 -10.30 7.60
N ASN A 23 37.90 -9.69 8.34
CA ASN A 23 36.70 -10.39 8.84
C ASN A 23 35.38 -9.63 8.62
N TYR A 24 35.18 -9.07 7.43
CA TYR A 24 33.82 -8.76 6.99
C TYR A 24 33.25 -9.99 6.27
N PRO A 25 32.08 -10.51 6.69
CA PRO A 25 31.39 -11.50 5.88
C PRO A 25 31.15 -10.91 4.47
N PRO A 26 31.25 -11.73 3.41
CA PRO A 26 31.07 -11.25 2.05
C PRO A 26 29.73 -10.51 1.92
N PRO A 27 29.65 -9.42 1.12
CA PRO A 27 28.39 -8.73 0.88
C PRO A 27 27.34 -9.74 0.44
N SER A 28 26.30 -9.83 1.26
CA SER A 28 25.21 -10.78 1.16
C SER A 28 24.43 -10.63 -0.14
N LEU A 29 24.35 -11.74 -0.90
CA LEU A 29 23.41 -12.07 -1.98
C LEU A 29 23.37 -11.11 -3.20
N PRO A 30 23.09 -11.63 -4.40
CA PRO A 30 22.79 -10.76 -5.55
C PRO A 30 21.64 -9.83 -5.15
N LEU A 31 21.80 -8.54 -5.38
CA LEU A 31 20.68 -7.59 -5.34
C LEU A 31 19.72 -8.03 -6.46
N ASP A 32 18.71 -8.83 -6.11
CA ASP A 32 17.59 -9.10 -7.00
C ASP A 32 17.11 -7.76 -7.58
N PRO A 33 16.76 -7.70 -8.88
CA PRO A 33 16.36 -6.44 -9.50
C PRO A 33 15.18 -5.85 -8.75
N ARG A 34 15.46 -4.79 -7.96
CA ARG A 34 14.44 -4.14 -7.13
C ARG A 34 13.58 -3.26 -8.01
N ASN A 35 12.29 -3.51 -7.98
CA ASN A 35 11.32 -2.69 -8.67
C ASN A 35 10.95 -1.48 -7.79
N LEU A 36 11.06 -0.27 -8.34
CA LEU A 36 10.81 0.96 -7.58
C LEU A 36 9.38 1.05 -7.03
N LEU A 37 8.39 0.49 -7.74
CA LEU A 37 7.01 0.46 -7.26
C LEU A 37 6.86 -0.55 -6.11
N ALA A 38 7.52 -1.71 -6.21
CA ALA A 38 7.60 -2.68 -5.11
C ALA A 38 8.27 -2.07 -3.86
N ASP A 39 9.41 -1.40 -4.02
CA ASP A 39 10.10 -0.69 -2.95
C ASP A 39 9.22 0.41 -2.34
N LEU A 40 8.46 1.14 -3.17
CA LEU A 40 7.54 2.17 -2.70
C LEU A 40 6.37 1.59 -1.90
N ILE A 41 5.82 0.45 -2.30
CA ILE A 41 4.76 -0.27 -1.57
C ILE A 41 5.29 -0.75 -0.22
N GLU A 42 6.48 -1.36 -0.20
CA GLU A 42 7.15 -1.79 1.03
C GLU A 42 7.43 -0.58 1.95
N PHE A 43 8.00 0.49 1.40
CA PHE A 43 8.28 1.70 2.15
C PHE A 43 7.01 2.35 2.72
N ALA A 44 5.93 2.42 1.93
CA ALA A 44 4.63 2.92 2.41
C ALA A 44 4.13 2.12 3.62
N SER A 45 4.29 0.79 3.60
CA SER A 45 3.93 -0.10 4.71
C SER A 45 4.72 0.18 5.99
N VAL A 46 5.99 0.59 5.86
CA VAL A 46 6.85 1.00 7.00
C VAL A 46 6.42 2.36 7.54
N VAL A 47 6.26 3.34 6.66
CA VAL A 47 6.02 4.74 7.05
C VAL A 47 4.68 4.87 7.77
N MET A 48 3.64 4.19 7.27
CA MET A 48 2.28 4.27 7.84
C MET A 48 2.21 3.88 9.32
N GLN A 49 3.05 2.95 9.80
CA GLN A 49 3.01 2.48 11.20
C GLN A 49 3.21 3.59 12.27
N GLY A 50 3.79 4.73 11.89
CA GLY A 50 4.16 5.80 12.82
C GLY A 50 3.45 7.13 12.61
N ILE A 51 2.42 7.21 11.75
CA ILE A 51 1.90 8.52 11.31
C ILE A 51 1.23 9.33 12.43
N HIS A 52 0.71 8.70 13.48
CA HIS A 52 0.11 9.40 14.63
C HIS A 52 1.16 10.12 15.50
N THR A 53 2.43 9.71 15.43
CA THR A 53 3.48 10.23 16.33
C THR A 53 4.26 11.40 15.74
N ASN A 54 4.30 11.51 14.41
CA ASN A 54 5.20 12.44 13.73
C ASN A 54 4.53 13.04 12.47
N PRO A 55 4.30 14.37 12.43
CA PRO A 55 3.75 15.05 11.26
C PRO A 55 4.55 14.85 9.97
N ALA A 56 5.88 14.73 10.05
CA ALA A 56 6.71 14.46 8.88
C ALA A 56 6.40 13.07 8.30
N ARG A 57 6.16 12.06 9.15
CA ARG A 57 5.76 10.72 8.69
C ARG A 57 4.37 10.72 8.06
N MET A 58 3.44 11.50 8.61
CA MET A 58 2.12 11.70 8.00
C MET A 58 2.26 12.26 6.58
N ASN A 59 3.09 13.30 6.39
CA ASN A 59 3.32 13.90 5.07
C ASN A 59 4.01 12.92 4.11
N THR A 60 5.02 12.17 4.55
CA THR A 60 5.68 11.15 3.73
C THR A 60 4.69 10.04 3.34
N CYS A 61 3.87 9.57 4.28
CA CYS A 61 2.83 8.57 4.01
C CYS A 61 1.83 9.09 2.97
N ASN A 62 1.36 10.33 3.13
CA ASN A 62 0.46 10.97 2.19
C ASN A 62 1.07 11.04 0.78
N LEU A 63 2.34 11.44 0.67
CA LEU A 63 3.06 11.46 -0.60
C LEU A 63 3.18 10.06 -1.22
N CYS A 64 3.48 9.02 -0.45
CA CYS A 64 3.56 7.65 -0.97
C CYS A 64 2.24 7.21 -1.60
N PHE A 65 1.13 7.33 -0.85
CA PHE A 65 -0.19 6.95 -1.38
C PHE A 65 -0.65 7.86 -2.52
N LYS A 66 -0.29 9.14 -2.50
CA LYS A 66 -0.58 10.05 -3.62
C LYS A 66 0.15 9.65 -4.89
N ILE A 67 1.43 9.29 -4.80
CA ILE A 67 2.22 8.81 -5.94
C ILE A 67 1.63 7.52 -6.49
N ILE A 68 1.35 6.53 -5.62
CA ILE A 68 0.73 5.27 -6.03
C ILE A 68 -0.64 5.52 -6.67
N SER A 69 -1.45 6.41 -6.08
CA SER A 69 -2.77 6.79 -6.62
C SER A 69 -2.69 7.45 -7.99
N GLN A 70 -1.67 8.29 -8.26
CA GLN A 70 -1.47 8.82 -9.61
C GLN A 70 -0.94 7.76 -10.58
N ALA A 71 -0.03 6.90 -10.12
CA ALA A 71 0.53 5.85 -10.95
C ALA A 71 -0.53 4.84 -11.41
N THR A 72 -1.46 4.44 -10.54
CA THR A 72 -2.54 3.48 -10.88
C THR A 72 -3.60 4.03 -11.83
N LYS A 73 -3.58 5.33 -12.16
CA LYS A 73 -4.40 5.88 -13.26
C LYS A 73 -3.84 5.52 -14.63
N ASP A 74 -2.55 5.23 -14.70
CA ASP A 74 -1.89 4.87 -15.94
C ASP A 74 -2.14 3.38 -16.25
N LEU A 75 -2.63 3.12 -17.46
CA LEU A 75 -2.93 1.76 -17.92
C LEU A 75 -1.71 0.84 -17.86
N SER A 76 -0.53 1.33 -18.23
CA SER A 76 0.69 0.51 -18.26
C SER A 76 1.10 0.06 -16.85
N VAL A 77 0.94 0.93 -15.86
CA VAL A 77 1.18 0.60 -14.44
C VAL A 77 0.17 -0.43 -13.96
N CYS A 78 -1.11 -0.26 -14.28
CA CYS A 78 -2.15 -1.23 -13.89
C CYS A 78 -1.95 -2.60 -14.54
N CYS A 79 -1.58 -2.66 -15.82
CA CYS A 79 -1.20 -3.91 -16.48
C CYS A 79 -0.03 -4.59 -15.75
N PHE A 80 1.02 -3.82 -15.45
CA PHE A 80 2.20 -4.33 -14.74
C PHE A 80 1.85 -4.85 -13.34
N LEU A 81 0.97 -4.15 -12.60
CA LEU A 81 0.54 -4.55 -11.26
C LEU A 81 -0.22 -5.89 -11.26
N HIS A 82 -0.96 -6.20 -12.32
CA HIS A 82 -1.76 -7.42 -12.44
C HIS A 82 -1.03 -8.56 -13.17
N GLU A 83 0.24 -8.39 -13.51
CA GLU A 83 1.02 -9.41 -14.21
C GLU A 83 1.38 -10.58 -13.28
N TYR A 84 0.99 -11.80 -13.67
CA TYR A 84 1.27 -13.02 -12.89
C TYR A 84 2.67 -13.58 -13.15
N ASN A 85 3.29 -13.23 -14.28
CA ASN A 85 4.59 -13.77 -14.65
C ASN A 85 5.76 -13.09 -13.92
N ILE A 86 5.51 -11.96 -13.25
CA ILE A 86 6.53 -11.17 -12.57
C ILE A 86 6.36 -11.34 -11.06
N HIS A 87 7.35 -11.98 -10.44
CA HIS A 87 7.33 -12.28 -9.02
C HIS A 87 8.23 -11.27 -8.28
N PHE A 88 7.65 -10.56 -7.32
CA PHE A 88 8.39 -9.71 -6.40
C PHE A 88 8.12 -10.15 -4.96
N THR A 89 9.18 -10.27 -4.17
CA THR A 89 9.05 -10.46 -2.74
C THR A 89 8.88 -9.10 -2.08
N ILE A 90 7.64 -8.75 -1.73
CA ILE A 90 7.33 -7.48 -1.03
C ILE A 90 6.99 -7.79 0.42
N GLN A 91 7.73 -7.20 1.34
CA GLN A 91 7.50 -7.39 2.78
C GLN A 91 6.66 -6.27 3.36
N LEU A 92 5.34 -6.49 3.43
CA LEU A 92 4.47 -5.53 4.11
C LEU A 92 4.74 -5.52 5.62
N HIS A 93 5.19 -4.37 6.11
CA HIS A 93 5.27 -4.07 7.53
C HIS A 93 3.86 -3.77 8.06
N ARG A 94 3.46 -4.53 9.07
CA ARG A 94 2.10 -4.52 9.58
C ARG A 94 2.03 -4.23 11.08
N ALA A 95 0.91 -3.66 11.52
CA ALA A 95 0.72 -3.36 12.93
C ALA A 95 0.60 -4.67 13.73
N ASN A 96 1.18 -4.71 14.93
CA ASN A 96 1.10 -5.88 15.80
C ASN A 96 -0.30 -5.97 16.44
N LEU A 97 -1.21 -6.71 15.80
CA LEU A 97 -2.55 -6.99 16.30
C LEU A 97 -2.60 -8.39 16.94
N ARG A 98 -3.16 -8.47 18.16
CA ARG A 98 -3.12 -9.67 19.03
C ARG A 98 -3.75 -10.94 18.43
N HIS A 99 -4.54 -10.83 17.36
CA HIS A 99 -5.26 -11.94 16.73
C HIS A 99 -4.74 -12.29 15.33
N ARG A 100 -3.56 -11.78 14.93
CA ARG A 100 -3.04 -11.95 13.57
C ARG A 100 -2.21 -13.22 13.37
N LYS A 101 -2.36 -13.87 12.22
CA LYS A 101 -1.46 -14.93 11.73
C LYS A 101 -0.05 -14.39 11.45
N SER A 102 0.95 -15.28 11.53
CA SER A 102 2.39 -15.01 11.37
C SER A 102 2.74 -14.31 10.04
N SER A 103 3.73 -13.41 10.05
CA SER A 103 4.27 -12.69 8.89
C SER A 103 4.82 -13.60 7.79
N VAL A 104 5.29 -14.80 8.15
CA VAL A 104 5.82 -15.80 7.21
C VAL A 104 4.75 -16.30 6.22
N SER A 105 3.51 -16.47 6.68
CA SER A 105 2.40 -16.91 5.82
C SER A 105 1.99 -15.88 4.75
N LEU A 106 2.42 -14.62 4.89
CA LEU A 106 2.10 -13.54 3.95
C LEU A 106 3.21 -13.33 2.91
N LEU A 107 4.46 -13.68 3.24
CA LEU A 107 5.56 -13.75 2.27
C LEU A 107 5.24 -14.75 1.16
N ASP A 108 4.73 -15.93 1.54
CA ASP A 108 4.27 -16.95 0.59
C ASP A 108 3.13 -16.41 -0.30
N ARG A 109 2.26 -15.57 0.27
CA ARG A 109 1.16 -14.92 -0.47
C ARG A 109 1.65 -13.86 -1.45
N SER A 110 2.66 -13.07 -1.07
CA SER A 110 3.31 -12.10 -1.98
C SER A 110 4.03 -12.80 -3.13
N SER A 111 4.58 -13.99 -2.91
CA SER A 111 5.22 -14.76 -3.99
C SER A 111 4.24 -15.50 -4.89
N ALA A 112 3.00 -15.74 -4.44
CA ALA A 112 1.99 -16.46 -5.21
C ALA A 112 0.99 -15.53 -5.93
N ASN A 113 0.90 -14.27 -5.51
CA ASN A 113 -0.07 -13.31 -6.02
C ASN A 113 0.59 -12.15 -6.76
N THR A 114 -0.23 -11.39 -7.50
CA THR A 114 0.19 -10.20 -8.24
C THR A 114 0.53 -9.03 -7.31
N MET A 115 1.30 -8.05 -7.80
CA MET A 115 1.58 -6.82 -7.04
C MET A 115 0.29 -6.05 -6.70
N ALA A 116 -0.74 -6.15 -7.55
CA ALA A 116 -2.08 -5.62 -7.28
C ALA A 116 -2.69 -6.24 -6.01
N ALA A 117 -2.56 -7.56 -5.81
CA ALA A 117 -3.05 -8.21 -4.59
C ALA A 117 -2.29 -7.75 -3.34
N VAL A 118 -0.97 -7.61 -3.43
CA VAL A 118 -0.15 -7.07 -2.33
C VAL A 118 -0.52 -5.62 -2.02
N LEU A 119 -0.78 -4.83 -3.06
CA LEU A 119 -1.23 -3.45 -2.90
C LEU A 119 -2.61 -3.40 -2.22
N LEU A 120 -3.58 -4.23 -2.62
CA LEU A 120 -4.87 -4.37 -1.92
C LEU A 120 -4.67 -4.72 -0.43
N ASP A 121 -3.74 -5.63 -0.14
CA ASP A 121 -3.36 -6.03 1.22
C ASP A 121 -2.83 -4.86 2.07
N LEU A 122 -2.05 -3.95 1.45
CA LEU A 122 -1.59 -2.70 2.06
C LEU A 122 -2.75 -1.71 2.30
N LEU A 123 -3.67 -1.57 1.34
CA LEU A 123 -4.84 -0.71 1.49
C LEU A 123 -5.73 -1.18 2.64
N ILE A 124 -6.00 -2.48 2.73
CA ILE A 124 -6.75 -3.10 3.83
C ILE A 124 -6.07 -2.82 5.16
N GLU A 125 -4.74 -2.98 5.23
CA GLU A 125 -3.97 -2.65 6.44
C GLU A 125 -4.21 -1.20 6.86
N PHE A 126 -4.16 -0.27 5.91
CA PHE A 126 -4.36 1.15 6.20
C PHE A 126 -5.78 1.43 6.71
N PHE A 127 -6.80 0.91 6.01
CA PHE A 127 -8.20 1.03 6.41
C PHE A 127 -8.45 0.50 7.82
N SER A 128 -7.87 -0.66 8.17
CA SER A 128 -8.11 -1.28 9.48
C SER A 128 -7.32 -0.65 10.63
N THR A 129 -6.14 -0.08 10.39
CA THR A 129 -5.23 0.38 11.45
C THR A 129 -5.27 1.89 11.70
N HIS A 130 -5.82 2.67 10.76
CA HIS A 130 -5.81 4.14 10.82
C HIS A 130 -7.20 4.75 11.05
N LEU A 131 -8.02 4.06 11.85
CA LEU A 131 -9.31 4.52 12.37
C LEU A 131 -9.10 5.29 13.68
N MET A 132 -8.65 6.54 13.58
CA MET A 132 -8.22 7.36 14.71
C MET A 132 -8.98 8.69 14.79
N LYS A 133 -8.96 9.34 15.97
CA LYS A 133 -9.67 10.62 16.21
C LYS A 133 -9.22 11.73 15.26
N SER A 134 -7.91 11.87 15.04
CA SER A 134 -7.35 12.75 14.00
C SER A 134 -7.34 11.98 12.69
N PHE A 135 -8.52 11.81 12.12
CA PHE A 135 -8.71 10.92 10.99
C PHE A 135 -8.01 11.46 9.71
N PRO A 136 -7.13 10.69 9.06
CA PRO A 136 -6.35 11.17 7.92
C PRO A 136 -7.16 11.08 6.61
N HIS A 137 -8.12 12.00 6.43
CA HIS A 137 -9.04 12.00 5.28
C HIS A 137 -8.30 11.91 3.92
N GLU A 138 -7.24 12.69 3.71
CA GLU A 138 -6.51 12.71 2.44
C GLU A 138 -5.91 11.34 2.09
N ILE A 139 -5.27 10.68 3.06
CA ILE A 139 -4.60 9.39 2.82
C ILE A 139 -5.64 8.29 2.57
N HIS A 140 -6.72 8.26 3.35
CA HIS A 140 -7.86 7.37 3.08
C HIS A 140 -8.44 7.63 1.69
N GLY A 141 -8.56 8.90 1.29
CA GLY A 141 -8.99 9.30 -0.03
C GLY A 141 -8.12 8.73 -1.15
N HIS A 142 -6.79 8.78 -1.01
CA HIS A 142 -5.85 8.19 -1.96
C HIS A 142 -5.93 6.66 -1.99
N CYS A 143 -6.05 6.01 -0.82
CA CYS A 143 -6.21 4.55 -0.72
C CYS A 143 -7.47 4.08 -1.45
N LEU A 144 -8.59 4.78 -1.27
CA LEU A 144 -9.85 4.46 -1.95
C LEU A 144 -9.76 4.66 -3.47
N ASP A 145 -9.05 5.70 -3.93
CA ASP A 145 -8.80 5.90 -5.37
C ASP A 145 -7.97 4.76 -5.96
N ILE A 146 -6.90 4.33 -5.27
CA ILE A 146 -6.08 3.18 -5.70
C ILE A 146 -6.96 1.94 -5.82
N CYS A 147 -7.76 1.64 -4.79
CA CYS A 147 -8.67 0.50 -4.79
C CYS A 147 -9.61 0.54 -6.01
N PHE A 148 -10.23 1.69 -6.26
CA PHE A 148 -11.14 1.88 -7.39
C PHE A 148 -10.44 1.70 -8.74
N HIS A 149 -9.23 2.22 -8.92
CA HIS A 149 -8.47 2.06 -10.17
C HIS A 149 -8.13 0.58 -10.43
N LEU A 150 -7.69 -0.16 -9.40
CA LEU A 150 -7.40 -1.60 -9.53
C LEU A 150 -8.65 -2.38 -9.95
N LEU A 151 -9.79 -2.13 -9.29
CA LEU A 151 -11.07 -2.77 -9.62
C LEU A 151 -11.55 -2.40 -11.03
N SER A 152 -11.39 -1.14 -11.42
CA SER A 152 -11.76 -0.65 -12.75
C SER A 152 -10.96 -1.34 -13.85
N HIS A 153 -9.65 -1.47 -13.65
CA HIS A 153 -8.78 -2.19 -14.58
C HIS A 153 -9.16 -3.69 -14.67
N GLN A 154 -9.44 -4.33 -13.53
CA GLN A 154 -9.89 -5.73 -13.52
C GLN A 154 -11.18 -5.93 -14.30
N LYS A 155 -12.15 -5.03 -14.13
CA LYS A 155 -13.39 -5.05 -14.92
C LYS A 155 -13.11 -4.85 -16.41
N GLU A 156 -12.39 -3.80 -16.78
CA GLU A 156 -12.15 -3.43 -18.19
C GLU A 156 -11.43 -4.54 -18.97
N HIS A 157 -10.55 -5.28 -18.31
CA HIS A 157 -9.75 -6.33 -18.93
C HIS A 157 -10.18 -7.76 -18.56
N ASN A 158 -11.31 -7.92 -17.85
CA ASN A 158 -11.82 -9.21 -17.37
C ASN A 158 -10.79 -10.01 -16.54
N ILE A 159 -9.96 -9.32 -15.78
CA ILE A 159 -8.96 -9.95 -14.90
C ILE A 159 -9.67 -10.38 -13.63
N ARG A 160 -9.57 -11.67 -13.29
CA ARG A 160 -10.11 -12.25 -12.06
C ARG A 160 -8.96 -12.58 -11.12
N LEU A 161 -8.79 -11.79 -10.07
CA LEU A 161 -7.82 -12.10 -9.04
C LEU A 161 -8.35 -13.21 -8.12
N ASP A 162 -7.52 -14.22 -7.86
CA ASP A 162 -7.73 -15.16 -6.75
C ASP A 162 -7.40 -14.44 -5.43
N TYR A 163 -8.40 -13.75 -4.91
CA TYR A 163 -8.26 -12.86 -3.77
C TYR A 163 -9.39 -13.05 -2.77
N ASP A 164 -9.07 -12.93 -1.49
CA ASP A 164 -10.05 -12.99 -0.40
C ASP A 164 -10.73 -11.62 -0.24
N TRP A 165 -11.72 -11.38 -1.09
CA TRP A 165 -12.45 -10.11 -1.15
C TRP A 165 -13.21 -9.77 0.13
N GLY A 166 -13.57 -10.77 0.95
CA GLY A 166 -14.24 -10.57 2.23
C GLY A 166 -13.44 -9.68 3.19
N GLN A 167 -12.11 -9.77 3.16
CA GLN A 167 -11.25 -8.90 3.97
C GLN A 167 -11.33 -7.44 3.55
N LEU A 168 -11.45 -7.17 2.25
CA LEU A 168 -11.60 -5.81 1.73
C LEU A 168 -12.96 -5.23 2.13
N TRP A 169 -14.05 -5.96 1.90
CA TRP A 169 -15.39 -5.48 2.23
C TRP A 169 -15.52 -5.21 3.72
N LYS A 170 -15.02 -6.09 4.58
CA LYS A 170 -14.99 -5.87 6.02
C LYS A 170 -14.25 -4.59 6.38
N ALA A 171 -13.04 -4.37 5.83
CA ALA A 171 -12.27 -3.16 6.10
C ALA A 171 -12.99 -1.87 5.63
N LEU A 172 -13.70 -1.93 4.50
CA LEU A 172 -14.52 -0.82 3.99
C LEU A 172 -15.75 -0.57 4.88
N PHE A 173 -16.42 -1.61 5.39
CA PHE A 173 -17.50 -1.47 6.36
C PHE A 173 -17.00 -0.87 7.67
N ASP A 174 -15.88 -1.37 8.21
CA ASP A 174 -15.27 -0.84 9.44
C ASP A 174 -14.91 0.65 9.28
N LEU A 175 -14.36 1.03 8.12
CA LEU A 175 -14.05 2.41 7.76
C LEU A 175 -15.32 3.28 7.71
N MET A 176 -16.35 2.84 6.97
CA MET A 176 -17.62 3.55 6.87
C MET A 176 -18.27 3.73 8.24
N ASN A 177 -18.36 2.65 9.03
CA ASN A 177 -18.91 2.63 10.38
C ASN A 177 -18.14 3.57 11.31
N PHE A 178 -16.82 3.60 11.23
CA PHE A 178 -16.01 4.52 12.03
C PHE A 178 -16.31 5.99 11.72
N VAL A 179 -16.45 6.33 10.44
CA VAL A 179 -16.74 7.71 10.02
C VAL A 179 -18.13 8.17 10.47
N ILE A 180 -19.15 7.30 10.43
CA ILE A 180 -20.53 7.66 10.81
C ILE A 180 -20.82 7.53 12.32
N LYS A 181 -19.98 6.81 13.07
CA LYS A 181 -20.24 6.49 14.49
C LYS A 181 -20.26 7.74 15.37
N SER A 182 -21.17 7.76 16.35
CA SER A 182 -21.16 8.74 17.44
C SER A 182 -19.84 8.66 18.23
N GLY A 183 -19.03 9.72 18.15
CA GLY A 183 -17.66 9.76 18.70
C GLY A 183 -16.55 9.41 17.70
N GLY A 184 -16.89 9.23 16.41
CA GLY A 184 -15.96 9.20 15.29
C GLY A 184 -15.37 10.59 14.96
N PRO A 185 -14.72 10.75 13.80
CA PRO A 185 -14.20 12.04 13.38
C PRO A 185 -15.32 13.07 13.17
N PRO A 186 -15.03 14.38 13.30
CA PRO A 186 -16.03 15.41 13.01
C PRO A 186 -16.53 15.27 11.58
N LEU A 187 -17.85 15.20 11.40
CA LEU A 187 -18.47 15.14 10.08
C LEU A 187 -18.22 16.45 9.34
N CYS A 188 -17.39 16.39 8.31
CA CYS A 188 -17.06 17.52 7.44
C CYS A 188 -17.16 17.11 5.96
N GLY A 189 -16.92 18.05 5.03
CA GLY A 189 -16.93 17.77 3.59
C GLY A 189 -16.04 16.59 3.19
N GLU A 190 -14.86 16.46 3.82
CA GLU A 190 -13.91 15.38 3.56
C GLU A 190 -14.43 14.01 4.04
N SER A 191 -15.18 13.98 5.14
CA SER A 191 -15.85 12.78 5.63
C SER A 191 -16.90 12.30 4.62
N PHE A 192 -17.70 13.22 4.07
CA PHE A 192 -18.67 12.90 3.01
C PHE A 192 -17.98 12.40 1.74
N THR A 193 -16.88 13.02 1.31
CA THR A 193 -16.10 12.53 0.16
C THR A 193 -15.57 11.12 0.41
N THR A 194 -15.08 10.82 1.61
CA THR A 194 -14.61 9.48 1.98
C THR A 194 -15.74 8.46 1.90
N LEU A 195 -16.90 8.75 2.50
CA LEU A 195 -18.08 7.90 2.46
C LEU A 195 -18.57 7.66 1.03
N LEU A 196 -18.61 8.69 0.19
CA LEU A 196 -19.03 8.58 -1.20
C LEU A 196 -18.11 7.65 -1.99
N LYS A 197 -16.79 7.70 -1.77
CA LYS A 197 -15.84 6.79 -2.39
C LYS A 197 -16.05 5.33 -1.93
N VAL A 198 -16.27 5.11 -0.63
CA VAL A 198 -16.55 3.76 -0.09
C VAL A 198 -17.83 3.18 -0.70
N VAL A 199 -18.92 3.96 -0.72
CA VAL A 199 -20.18 3.56 -1.36
C VAL A 199 -19.99 3.32 -2.85
N GLY A 200 -19.18 4.15 -3.53
CA GLY A 200 -18.83 3.97 -4.93
C GLY A 200 -18.14 2.63 -5.22
N ILE A 201 -17.23 2.19 -4.34
CA ILE A 201 -16.57 0.88 -4.45
C ILE A 201 -17.58 -0.26 -4.25
N PHE A 202 -18.43 -0.19 -3.22
CA PHE A 202 -19.48 -1.21 -3.04
C PHE A 202 -20.44 -1.27 -4.22
N ASN A 203 -20.87 -0.12 -4.74
CA ASN A 203 -21.71 -0.05 -5.93
C ASN A 203 -21.01 -0.66 -7.16
N PHE A 204 -19.69 -0.49 -7.27
CA PHE A 204 -18.90 -1.11 -8.33
C PHE A 204 -18.92 -2.64 -8.23
N PHE A 205 -18.74 -3.21 -7.03
CA PHE A 205 -18.89 -4.66 -6.81
C PHE A 205 -20.31 -5.15 -7.12
N ILE A 206 -21.34 -4.43 -6.68
CA ILE A 206 -22.75 -4.80 -6.90
C ILE A 206 -23.16 -4.70 -8.38
N SER A 207 -22.56 -3.79 -9.14
CA SER A 207 -22.92 -3.55 -10.54
C SER A 207 -22.10 -4.38 -11.52
N PHE A 208 -20.85 -4.69 -11.18
CA PHE A 208 -19.87 -5.27 -12.12
C PHE A 208 -19.07 -6.43 -11.53
N GLY A 209 -19.40 -6.93 -10.33
CA GLY A 209 -18.64 -7.99 -9.67
C GLY A 209 -18.60 -9.28 -10.48
N ASP A 210 -19.61 -9.54 -11.31
CA ASP A 210 -19.66 -10.67 -12.24
C ASP A 210 -18.54 -10.64 -13.29
N CYS A 211 -18.00 -9.45 -13.59
CA CYS A 211 -16.92 -9.26 -14.55
C CYS A 211 -15.56 -9.72 -13.99
N PHE A 212 -15.29 -9.49 -12.70
CA PHE A 212 -13.95 -9.64 -12.12
C PHE A 212 -13.85 -10.52 -10.86
N LEU A 213 -14.96 -10.90 -10.23
CA LEU A 213 -14.94 -11.88 -9.15
C LEU A 213 -14.76 -13.30 -9.71
N LEU A 214 -14.03 -14.13 -8.97
CA LEU A 214 -13.65 -15.46 -9.44
C LEU A 214 -14.86 -16.39 -9.58
N SER A 215 -15.81 -16.32 -8.63
CA SER A 215 -16.95 -17.24 -8.55
C SER A 215 -18.27 -16.55 -8.18
N PRO A 216 -19.43 -17.10 -8.58
CA PRO A 216 -20.74 -16.61 -8.14
C PRO A 216 -20.95 -16.70 -6.62
N SER A 217 -20.36 -17.70 -5.94
CA SER A 217 -20.45 -17.81 -4.47
C SER A 217 -19.82 -16.63 -3.75
N THR A 218 -18.76 -16.03 -4.31
CA THR A 218 -18.17 -14.79 -3.79
C THR A 218 -19.18 -13.63 -3.86
N TYR A 219 -20.10 -13.66 -4.83
CA TYR A 219 -21.18 -12.67 -4.95
C TYR A 219 -22.22 -12.83 -3.84
N ASP A 220 -22.56 -14.08 -3.50
CA ASP A 220 -23.48 -14.38 -2.39
C ASP A 220 -22.92 -13.91 -1.05
N GLU A 221 -21.61 -14.08 -0.84
CA GLU A 221 -20.89 -13.57 0.34
C GLU A 221 -20.97 -12.04 0.45
N LEU A 222 -20.78 -11.32 -0.67
CA LEU A 222 -20.93 -9.87 -0.71
C LEU A 222 -22.33 -9.45 -0.28
N TYR A 223 -23.37 -10.03 -0.88
CA TYR A 223 -24.76 -9.69 -0.53
C TYR A 223 -25.09 -10.02 0.91
N TYR A 224 -24.61 -11.17 1.40
CA TYR A 224 -24.76 -11.54 2.80
C TYR A 224 -24.16 -10.48 3.73
N GLU A 225 -22.93 -10.04 3.46
CA GLU A 225 -22.27 -9.01 4.28
C GLU A 225 -22.97 -7.64 4.16
N VAL A 226 -23.44 -7.24 2.97
CA VAL A 226 -24.23 -6.01 2.80
C VAL A 226 -25.51 -6.06 3.64
N ILE A 227 -26.30 -7.12 3.52
CA ILE A 227 -27.57 -7.28 4.26
C ILE A 227 -27.32 -7.32 5.77
N ARG A 228 -26.24 -7.97 6.20
CA ARG A 228 -25.88 -8.09 7.62
C ARG A 228 -25.47 -6.75 8.22
N MET A 229 -24.85 -5.88 7.43
CA MET A 229 -24.29 -4.59 7.89
C MET A 229 -25.25 -3.40 7.70
N THR A 230 -26.33 -3.56 6.94
CA THR A 230 -27.48 -2.62 6.86
C THR A 230 -28.52 -2.86 7.93
#